data_AF-A0A2H0C4K9-F1
#
_entry.id   AF-A0A2H0C4K9-F1
#
_cell.length_a   1.000
_cell.length_b   1.000
_cell.length_c   1.000
_cell.angle_alpha   90.00
_cell.angle_beta   90.00
_cell.angle_gamma   90.00
#
_symmetry.space_group_name_H-M   'P 1'
#
loop_
_entity.id
_entity.type
_entity.pdbx_description
1 polymer ?
#
loop_
_entity_poly.entity_id
_entity_poly.type
_entity_poly.pdbx_seq_one_letter_code
_entity_poly.pdbx_strand_id
1 'polypeptide(L)'
;GYQWELELLKELGVEKELPVFITETGWDGNSVNRGTVANNYQIAYEQVWLTDDRVKAVTPFVLDYQGDPFLGFSWKKINSQEYYQQFDTIKSMNKIKGDPEIIEKGTLTFNFPTQLATDSYFNFPIKIKNLGQGWWDKDANYYLSLDNFPKELYSFSDLKDTKLNEEVEINLYIKTSGLMKSQSLQFSLYHDQSKIMVSKSWKFNILGLPDLEFQIGILPKLIDSGDDLEIQIFNNEEKLVFKRKGIKLQNGLGKTTKIQNIIFGEKYRIVILKPLYLPRQEFITFKKEINILKFKPLVPLDLNRDGKFSFNDINEVIKHPSLLKLFVP
;
A
#
# COMPACT_ATOMS: atom_id res chain seq x y z
N GLY A 1 41.93 -29.32 1.36
CA GLY A 1 40.56 -29.70 1.72
C GLY A 1 39.62 -29.11 0.70
N TYR A 2 38.82 -28.12 1.08
CA TYR A 2 37.79 -27.52 0.22
C TYR A 2 38.31 -27.00 -1.13
N GLN A 3 39.55 -26.49 -1.21
CA GLN A 3 40.12 -26.02 -2.49
C GLN A 3 40.21 -27.14 -3.52
N TRP A 4 40.68 -28.32 -3.10
CA TRP A 4 40.74 -29.51 -3.97
C TRP A 4 39.34 -29.97 -4.40
N GLU A 5 38.36 -29.92 -3.50
CA GLU A 5 36.96 -30.27 -3.83
C GLU A 5 36.36 -29.30 -4.84
N LEU A 6 36.64 -28.00 -4.71
CA LEU A 6 36.22 -26.99 -5.69
C LEU A 6 36.90 -27.20 -7.05
N GLU A 7 38.19 -27.52 -7.07
CA GLU A 7 38.92 -27.85 -8.30
C GLU A 7 38.32 -29.09 -8.99
N LEU A 8 38.05 -30.15 -8.23
CA LEU A 8 37.39 -31.34 -8.74
C LEU A 8 36.01 -31.03 -9.35
N LEU A 9 35.20 -30.19 -8.70
CA LEU A 9 33.90 -29.79 -9.25
C LEU A 9 34.05 -28.98 -10.55
N LYS A 10 35.08 -28.14 -10.66
CA LYS A 10 35.40 -27.42 -11.91
C LYS A 10 35.80 -28.40 -13.02
N GLU A 11 36.63 -29.39 -12.74
CA GLU A 11 37.00 -30.45 -13.69
C GLU A 11 35.79 -31.27 -14.16
N LEU A 12 34.80 -31.46 -13.29
CA LEU A 12 33.54 -32.14 -13.60
C LEU A 12 32.52 -31.25 -14.34
N GLY A 13 32.88 -30.01 -14.68
CA GLY A 13 32.06 -29.11 -15.51
C GLY A 13 31.17 -28.14 -14.73
N VAL A 14 31.40 -27.94 -13.44
CA VAL A 14 30.70 -26.89 -12.68
C VAL A 14 31.32 -25.53 -13.00
N GLU A 15 30.58 -24.69 -13.73
CA GLU A 15 31.05 -23.36 -14.16
C GLU A 15 30.75 -22.24 -13.15
N LYS A 16 29.82 -22.47 -12.22
CA LYS A 16 29.48 -21.48 -11.18
C LYS A 16 30.50 -21.48 -10.05
N GLU A 17 30.80 -20.30 -9.52
CA GLU A 17 31.53 -20.16 -8.26
C GLU A 17 30.63 -20.60 -7.10
N LEU A 18 31.12 -21.52 -6.28
CA LEU A 18 30.36 -22.14 -5.20
C LEU A 18 30.76 -21.58 -3.83
N PRO A 19 29.80 -21.27 -2.94
CA PRO A 19 30.10 -20.98 -1.55
C PRO A 19 30.56 -22.25 -0.83
N VAL A 20 31.46 -22.08 0.14
CA VAL A 20 32.04 -23.15 0.95
C VAL A 20 31.51 -23.06 2.37
N PHE A 21 30.98 -24.17 2.88
CA PHE A 21 30.57 -24.33 4.26
C PHE A 21 31.40 -25.45 4.87
N ILE A 22 32.34 -25.11 5.76
CA ILE A 22 33.15 -26.08 6.48
C ILE A 22 32.32 -26.53 7.68
N THR A 23 31.56 -27.60 7.52
CA THR A 23 30.59 -28.06 8.51
C THR A 23 31.23 -28.74 9.71
N GLU A 24 32.47 -29.21 9.60
CA GLU A 24 33.24 -29.80 10.70
C GLU A 24 34.74 -29.55 10.52
N THR A 25 35.43 -29.15 11.58
CA THR A 25 36.90 -29.05 11.62
C THR A 25 37.43 -29.04 13.04
N GLY A 26 38.58 -29.65 13.29
CA GLY A 26 39.25 -29.53 14.57
C GLY A 26 40.58 -30.24 14.68
N TRP A 27 41.26 -29.97 15.78
CA TRP A 27 42.50 -30.61 16.17
C TRP A 27 42.28 -31.40 17.46
N ASP A 28 42.82 -32.61 17.50
CA ASP A 28 42.83 -33.41 18.72
C ASP A 28 43.79 -32.78 19.73
N GLY A 29 43.24 -32.21 20.79
CA GLY A 29 44.02 -31.58 21.85
C GLY A 29 44.65 -32.55 22.85
N ASN A 30 44.46 -33.87 22.67
CA ASN A 30 45.27 -34.89 23.33
C ASN A 30 46.59 -35.11 22.58
N SER A 31 46.55 -35.00 21.25
CA SER A 31 47.71 -35.14 20.36
C SER A 31 48.51 -33.84 20.23
N VAL A 32 47.85 -32.68 20.36
CA VAL A 32 48.44 -31.35 20.19
C VAL A 32 48.17 -30.50 21.43
N ASN A 33 49.16 -29.75 21.92
CA ASN A 33 48.98 -28.85 23.06
C ASN A 33 47.81 -27.87 22.83
N ARG A 34 46.97 -27.66 23.85
CA ARG A 34 45.75 -26.81 23.74
C ARG A 34 46.03 -25.36 23.32
N GLY A 35 47.17 -24.79 23.74
CA GLY A 35 47.60 -23.47 23.26
C GLY A 35 47.99 -23.47 21.79
N THR A 36 48.62 -24.54 21.31
CA THR A 36 48.87 -24.75 19.88
C THR A 36 47.58 -24.95 19.11
N VAL A 37 46.58 -25.67 19.65
CA VAL A 37 45.25 -25.79 19.02
C VAL A 37 44.59 -24.41 18.88
N ALA A 38 44.64 -23.57 19.93
CA ALA A 38 44.12 -22.21 19.88
C ALA A 38 44.83 -21.37 18.79
N ASN A 39 46.15 -21.45 18.71
CA ASN A 39 46.94 -20.76 17.68
C ASN A 39 46.64 -21.28 16.26
N ASN A 40 46.45 -22.59 16.10
CA ASN A 40 46.08 -23.19 14.81
C ASN A 40 44.72 -22.69 14.33
N TYR A 41 43.73 -22.60 15.22
CA TYR A 41 42.44 -21.99 14.89
C TYR A 41 42.60 -20.52 14.51
N GLN A 42 43.40 -19.76 15.25
CA GLN A 42 43.66 -18.37 14.91
C GLN A 42 44.25 -18.22 13.51
N ILE A 43 45.30 -18.96 13.20
CA ILE A 43 45.92 -18.97 11.86
C ILE A 43 44.93 -19.42 10.79
N ALA A 44 44.18 -20.49 11.03
CA ALA A 44 43.24 -21.02 10.05
C ALA A 44 42.12 -20.03 9.74
N TYR A 45 41.55 -19.35 10.75
CA TYR A 45 40.59 -18.27 10.51
C TYR A 45 41.26 -17.08 9.81
N GLU A 46 42.33 -16.51 10.36
CA GLU A 46 42.89 -15.24 9.90
C GLU A 46 43.65 -15.32 8.56
N GLN A 47 44.23 -16.48 8.23
CA GLN A 47 45.13 -16.61 7.07
C GLN A 47 44.61 -17.56 5.99
N VAL A 48 43.53 -18.30 6.25
CA VAL A 48 42.99 -19.28 5.29
C VAL A 48 41.51 -19.06 5.02
N TRP A 49 40.67 -19.15 6.06
CA TRP A 49 39.21 -19.16 5.89
C TRP A 49 38.64 -17.75 5.70
N LEU A 50 39.02 -16.77 6.52
CA LEU A 50 38.50 -15.40 6.42
C LEU A 50 39.09 -14.63 5.23
N THR A 51 40.21 -15.09 4.67
CA THR A 51 40.82 -14.51 3.48
C THR A 51 40.18 -14.97 2.17
N ASP A 52 39.28 -15.95 2.22
CA ASP A 52 38.61 -16.54 1.07
C ASP A 52 37.12 -16.23 1.12
N ASP A 53 36.66 -15.26 0.32
CA ASP A 53 35.26 -14.81 0.28
C ASP A 53 34.26 -15.93 -0.07
N ARG A 54 34.73 -17.08 -0.59
CA ARG A 54 33.87 -18.24 -0.84
C ARG A 54 33.48 -18.92 0.47
N VAL A 55 34.31 -18.88 1.51
CA VAL A 55 34.02 -19.52 2.80
C VAL A 55 32.97 -18.70 3.56
N LYS A 56 31.76 -19.27 3.68
CA LYS A 56 30.60 -18.60 4.30
C LYS A 56 30.41 -18.99 5.76
N ALA A 57 30.83 -20.18 6.15
CA ALA A 57 30.78 -20.62 7.54
C ALA A 57 31.85 -21.69 7.83
N VAL A 58 32.32 -21.70 9.07
CA VAL A 58 33.18 -22.74 9.63
C VAL A 58 32.63 -23.15 10.98
N THR A 59 32.37 -24.44 11.16
CA THR A 59 31.79 -25.02 12.38
C THR A 59 32.82 -25.92 13.05
N PRO A 60 33.45 -25.47 14.14
CA PRO A 60 34.43 -26.30 14.83
C PRO A 60 33.80 -27.46 15.58
N PHE A 61 34.45 -28.62 15.50
CA PHE A 61 34.09 -29.85 16.18
C PHE A 61 34.95 -30.00 17.46
N VAL A 62 34.42 -30.16 18.67
CA VAL A 62 33.02 -30.06 19.10
C VAL A 62 32.95 -29.28 20.42
N LEU A 63 31.93 -28.44 20.61
CA LEU A 63 31.88 -27.52 21.74
C LEU A 63 31.85 -28.23 23.11
N ASP A 64 30.96 -29.21 23.28
CA ASP A 64 30.74 -29.93 24.55
C ASP A 64 30.46 -31.41 24.27
N TYR A 65 31.51 -32.23 24.23
CA TYR A 65 31.40 -33.68 24.09
C TYR A 65 32.36 -34.35 25.06
N GLN A 66 31.80 -35.12 26.01
CA GLN A 66 32.54 -35.56 27.19
C GLN A 66 32.92 -37.05 27.17
N GLY A 67 32.85 -37.71 26.01
CA GLY A 67 33.14 -39.14 25.86
C GLY A 67 34.22 -39.45 24.82
N ASP A 68 34.79 -40.65 24.88
CA ASP A 68 35.64 -41.17 23.80
C ASP A 68 34.78 -41.58 22.58
N PRO A 69 35.31 -41.49 21.36
CA PRO A 69 36.69 -41.12 21.01
C PRO A 69 36.91 -39.60 20.81
N PHE A 70 35.86 -38.78 20.96
CA PHE A 70 35.92 -37.36 20.58
C PHE A 70 36.28 -36.40 21.72
N LEU A 71 36.54 -36.90 22.92
CA LEU A 71 36.92 -36.09 24.09
C LEU A 71 38.13 -35.20 23.79
N GLY A 72 39.09 -35.69 23.01
CA GLY A 72 40.26 -34.92 22.56
C GLY A 72 39.90 -33.65 21.77
N PHE A 73 38.78 -33.68 21.04
CA PHE A 73 38.27 -32.54 20.27
C PHE A 73 37.36 -31.61 21.07
N SER A 74 36.97 -31.96 22.30
CA SER A 74 36.07 -31.11 23.05
C SER A 74 36.73 -29.80 23.47
N TRP A 75 35.98 -28.72 23.33
CA TRP A 75 36.41 -27.39 23.76
C TRP A 75 36.09 -27.13 25.22
N LYS A 76 35.12 -27.84 25.80
CA LYS A 76 34.81 -27.80 27.23
C LYS A 76 35.65 -28.82 27.97
N LYS A 77 36.16 -28.44 29.15
CA LYS A 77 36.95 -29.33 29.99
C LYS A 77 36.06 -30.40 30.63
N ILE A 78 36.62 -31.59 30.80
CA ILE A 78 35.89 -32.73 31.37
C ILE A 78 35.33 -32.41 32.76
N ASN A 79 34.02 -32.67 32.93
CA ASN A 79 33.28 -32.43 34.17
C ASN A 79 33.42 -31.00 34.73
N SER A 80 33.60 -30.00 33.87
CA SER A 80 33.80 -28.60 34.26
C SER A 80 32.93 -27.65 33.44
N GLN A 81 32.68 -26.45 33.97
CA GLN A 81 32.05 -25.35 33.23
C GLN A 81 33.07 -24.49 32.49
N GLU A 82 34.35 -24.80 32.64
CA GLU A 82 35.44 -24.09 31.98
C GLU A 82 35.71 -24.64 30.57
N TYR A 83 36.24 -23.77 29.72
CA TYR A 83 36.65 -24.11 28.36
C TYR A 83 38.16 -24.06 28.21
N TYR A 84 38.68 -24.77 27.21
CA TYR A 84 40.06 -24.65 26.77
C TYR A 84 40.26 -23.37 25.96
N GLN A 85 41.52 -22.93 25.84
CA GLN A 85 41.90 -21.65 25.25
C GLN A 85 41.33 -21.38 23.86
N GLN A 86 41.18 -22.41 23.02
CA GLN A 86 40.63 -22.25 21.67
C GLN A 86 39.19 -21.68 21.66
N PHE A 87 38.41 -21.93 22.70
CA PHE A 87 37.07 -21.36 22.85
C PHE A 87 37.15 -19.84 23.00
N ASP A 88 37.98 -19.34 23.91
CA ASP A 88 38.10 -17.90 24.17
C ASP A 88 38.73 -17.17 22.97
N THR A 89 39.74 -17.78 22.35
CA THR A 89 40.37 -17.28 21.12
C THR A 89 39.31 -17.06 20.04
N ILE A 90 38.52 -18.08 19.68
CA ILE A 90 37.50 -17.93 18.63
C ILE A 90 36.35 -17.04 19.06
N LYS A 91 35.91 -17.12 20.32
CA LYS A 91 34.85 -16.25 20.85
C LYS A 91 35.21 -14.77 20.73
N SER A 92 36.47 -14.42 20.98
CA SER A 92 36.96 -13.04 20.91
C SER A 92 37.14 -12.48 19.49
N MET A 93 37.16 -13.34 18.46
CA MET A 93 37.29 -12.88 17.07
C MET A 93 36.10 -12.04 16.63
N ASN A 94 36.37 -11.00 15.82
CA ASN A 94 35.35 -10.24 15.11
C ASN A 94 34.59 -11.16 14.15
N LYS A 95 33.26 -11.17 14.22
CA LYS A 95 32.39 -12.00 13.39
C LYS A 95 31.38 -11.12 12.67
N ILE A 96 31.11 -11.46 11.41
CA ILE A 96 29.98 -10.89 10.67
C ILE A 96 28.75 -11.74 11.00
N LYS A 97 27.59 -11.10 11.16
CA LYS A 97 26.33 -11.81 11.36
C LYS A 97 25.99 -12.61 10.10
N GLY A 98 25.75 -13.91 10.25
CA GLY A 98 25.47 -14.83 9.14
C GLY A 98 24.03 -14.78 8.64
N ASP A 99 23.44 -13.59 8.53
CA ASP A 99 22.10 -13.44 7.96
C ASP A 99 22.18 -13.64 6.43
N PRO A 100 21.26 -14.39 5.80
CA PRO A 100 21.22 -14.50 4.35
C PRO A 100 20.94 -13.14 3.72
N GLU A 101 21.58 -12.86 2.59
CA GLU A 101 21.23 -11.70 1.78
C GLU A 101 19.81 -11.86 1.24
N ILE A 102 18.94 -10.89 1.54
CA ILE A 102 17.56 -10.89 1.06
C ILE A 102 17.53 -10.18 -0.30
N ILE A 103 17.16 -10.92 -1.35
CA ILE A 103 16.95 -10.33 -2.67
C ILE A 103 15.63 -9.57 -2.67
N GLU A 104 15.69 -8.24 -2.68
CA GLU A 104 14.53 -7.37 -2.76
C GLU A 104 14.14 -7.10 -4.21
N LYS A 105 12.91 -7.46 -4.59
CA LYS A 105 12.42 -7.27 -5.95
C LYS A 105 10.90 -7.26 -6.02
N GLY A 106 10.34 -6.48 -6.93
CA GLY A 106 8.94 -6.64 -7.31
C GLY A 106 8.47 -5.64 -8.36
N THR A 107 7.16 -5.53 -8.48
CA THR A 107 6.51 -4.62 -9.44
C THR A 107 5.36 -3.88 -8.80
N LEU A 108 5.18 -2.63 -9.23
CA LEU A 108 4.08 -1.76 -8.80
C LEU A 108 3.32 -1.29 -10.04
N THR A 109 2.01 -1.57 -10.08
CA THR A 109 1.12 -1.25 -11.18
C THR A 109 -0.05 -0.39 -10.72
N PHE A 110 -0.33 0.66 -11.49
CA PHE A 110 -1.46 1.56 -11.25
C PHE A 110 -1.98 2.15 -12.58
N ASN A 111 -3.26 2.53 -12.56
CA ASN A 111 -3.94 3.25 -13.63
C ASN A 111 -4.69 4.45 -13.06
N PHE A 112 -3.96 5.54 -12.82
CA PHE A 112 -4.49 6.72 -12.14
C PHE A 112 -4.89 7.82 -13.13
N PRO A 113 -5.89 8.63 -12.78
CA PRO A 113 -6.33 9.73 -13.64
C PRO A 113 -5.27 10.83 -13.77
N THR A 114 -5.38 11.62 -14.84
CA THR A 114 -4.43 12.70 -15.16
C THR A 114 -4.94 14.09 -14.81
N GLN A 115 -6.19 14.22 -14.35
CA GLN A 115 -6.82 15.49 -14.02
C GLN A 115 -7.69 15.36 -12.77
N LEU A 116 -7.31 16.08 -11.72
CA LEU A 116 -7.97 16.05 -10.41
C LEU A 116 -8.46 17.45 -10.03
N ALA A 117 -9.58 17.53 -9.31
CA ALA A 117 -9.98 18.77 -8.67
C ALA A 117 -9.05 19.11 -7.50
N THR A 118 -8.78 20.41 -7.32
CA THR A 118 -8.14 20.97 -6.12
C THR A 118 -9.01 20.73 -4.88
N ASP A 119 -8.46 20.95 -3.69
CA ASP A 119 -9.18 20.91 -2.42
C ASP A 119 -10.08 19.67 -2.24
N SER A 120 -9.57 18.52 -2.66
CA SER A 120 -10.29 17.26 -2.73
C SER A 120 -9.48 16.14 -2.05
N TYR A 121 -10.18 15.05 -1.74
CA TYR A 121 -9.60 13.84 -1.17
C TYR A 121 -9.92 12.65 -2.07
N PHE A 122 -8.88 11.91 -2.48
CA PHE A 122 -9.01 10.76 -3.35
C PHE A 122 -8.43 9.50 -2.69
N ASN A 123 -9.02 8.35 -3.05
CA ASN A 123 -8.48 7.04 -2.75
C ASN A 123 -8.21 6.31 -4.07
N PHE A 124 -6.98 5.80 -4.25
CA PHE A 124 -6.59 5.09 -5.45
C PHE A 124 -5.92 3.75 -5.12
N PRO A 125 -6.41 2.63 -5.68
CA PRO A 125 -5.81 1.32 -5.48
C PRO A 125 -4.53 1.14 -6.30
N ILE A 126 -3.46 0.70 -5.65
CA ILE A 126 -2.19 0.33 -6.26
C ILE A 126 -2.01 -1.17 -6.12
N LYS A 127 -1.68 -1.85 -7.23
CA LYS A 127 -1.32 -3.26 -7.18
C LYS A 127 0.18 -3.41 -7.04
N ILE A 128 0.62 -4.19 -6.06
CA ILE A 128 2.04 -4.45 -5.81
C ILE A 128 2.24 -5.95 -5.75
N LYS A 129 3.25 -6.42 -6.48
CA LYS A 129 3.64 -7.83 -6.51
C LYS A 129 5.06 -8.00 -6.00
N ASN A 130 5.23 -8.90 -5.04
CA ASN A 130 6.53 -9.28 -4.54
C ASN A 130 7.16 -10.33 -5.45
N LEU A 131 8.38 -10.09 -5.91
CA LEU A 131 9.19 -11.01 -6.73
C LEU A 131 10.52 -11.36 -6.05
N GLY A 132 10.71 -10.90 -4.81
CA GLY A 132 11.90 -11.08 -3.99
C GLY A 132 11.66 -12.06 -2.84
N GLN A 133 12.69 -12.22 -2.04
CA GLN A 133 12.69 -13.13 -0.88
C GLN A 133 12.25 -12.42 0.41
N GLY A 134 12.15 -11.08 0.39
CA GLY A 134 11.69 -10.29 1.52
C GLY A 134 10.23 -10.60 1.84
N TRP A 135 9.93 -10.70 3.13
CA TRP A 135 8.55 -10.80 3.60
C TRP A 135 8.02 -9.41 3.87
N TRP A 136 7.25 -8.89 2.91
CA TRP A 136 6.82 -7.51 2.96
C TRP A 136 5.65 -7.33 3.93
N ASP A 137 5.96 -6.71 5.05
CA ASP A 137 5.02 -6.36 6.11
C ASP A 137 5.46 -5.07 6.78
N LYS A 138 4.51 -4.23 7.19
CA LYS A 138 4.79 -3.02 7.96
C LYS A 138 5.53 -3.33 9.27
N ASP A 139 5.22 -4.43 9.92
CA ASP A 139 5.89 -4.83 11.18
C ASP A 139 7.35 -5.26 10.94
N ALA A 140 7.69 -5.59 9.69
CA ALA A 140 9.06 -5.78 9.20
C ALA A 140 9.62 -4.51 8.53
N ASN A 141 9.07 -3.32 8.83
CA ASN A 141 9.50 -2.01 8.32
C ASN A 141 9.41 -1.82 6.80
N TYR A 142 8.52 -2.55 6.12
CA TYR A 142 8.22 -2.26 4.72
C TYR A 142 7.12 -1.21 4.60
N TYR A 143 7.36 -0.16 3.79
CA TYR A 143 6.36 0.88 3.57
C TYR A 143 6.50 1.57 2.21
N LEU A 144 5.37 2.03 1.69
CA LEU A 144 5.32 2.90 0.52
C LEU A 144 5.47 4.37 0.92
N SER A 145 6.13 5.13 0.05
CA SER A 145 6.23 6.58 0.17
C SER A 145 6.14 7.22 -1.21
N LEU A 146 5.65 8.46 -1.22
CA LEU A 146 5.77 9.36 -2.36
C LEU A 146 7.07 10.15 -2.22
N ASP A 147 7.93 10.06 -3.23
CA ASP A 147 9.19 10.82 -3.23
C ASP A 147 8.92 12.31 -3.44
N ASN A 148 9.56 13.17 -2.65
CA ASN A 148 9.47 14.64 -2.73
C ASN A 148 8.04 15.20 -2.63
N PHE A 149 7.14 14.52 -1.91
CA PHE A 149 5.76 14.96 -1.70
C PHE A 149 5.45 15.16 -0.20
N PRO A 150 4.69 16.19 0.19
CA PRO A 150 4.44 16.48 1.60
C PRO A 150 3.68 15.34 2.31
N LYS A 151 4.22 14.82 3.42
CA LYS A 151 3.71 13.63 4.12
C LYS A 151 2.33 13.81 4.73
N GLU A 152 1.93 15.04 5.02
CA GLU A 152 0.62 15.40 5.55
C GLU A 152 -0.52 15.34 4.51
N LEU A 153 -0.16 15.27 3.23
CA LEU A 153 -1.10 15.25 2.11
C LEU A 153 -1.40 13.86 1.59
N TYR A 154 -0.78 12.81 2.13
CA TYR A 154 -1.08 11.44 1.72
C TYR A 154 -0.88 10.41 2.82
N SER A 155 -1.43 9.23 2.60
CA SER A 155 -1.12 8.03 3.36
C SER A 155 -1.34 6.81 2.49
N PHE A 156 -0.63 5.72 2.78
CA PHE A 156 -0.92 4.41 2.21
C PHE A 156 -1.61 3.54 3.27
N SER A 157 -2.44 2.60 2.83
CA SER A 157 -2.81 1.48 3.71
C SER A 157 -1.58 0.62 3.99
N ASP A 158 -1.59 -0.04 5.15
CA ASP A 158 -0.47 -0.88 5.57
C ASP A 158 -0.26 -2.08 4.62
N LEU A 159 1.01 -2.39 4.35
CA LEU A 159 1.42 -3.61 3.66
C LEU A 159 1.41 -4.76 4.67
N LYS A 160 0.81 -5.89 4.30
CA LYS A 160 0.59 -7.01 5.22
C LYS A 160 0.89 -8.33 4.53
N ASP A 161 1.65 -9.17 5.21
CA ASP A 161 1.92 -10.57 4.88
C ASP A 161 2.14 -10.85 3.38
N THR A 162 2.88 -9.99 2.66
CA THR A 162 3.04 -10.14 1.21
C THR A 162 4.30 -10.95 0.88
N LYS A 163 4.11 -12.22 0.55
CA LYS A 163 5.18 -13.20 0.28
C LYS A 163 5.62 -13.23 -1.18
N LEU A 164 6.68 -13.97 -1.48
CA LEU A 164 7.18 -14.17 -2.83
C LEU A 164 6.05 -14.61 -3.79
N ASN A 165 5.96 -13.93 -4.92
CA ASN A 165 4.97 -14.07 -6.00
C ASN A 165 3.54 -13.66 -5.66
N GLU A 166 3.26 -13.17 -4.45
CA GLU A 166 1.95 -12.64 -4.10
C GLU A 166 1.76 -11.22 -4.64
N GLU A 167 0.53 -10.93 -5.09
CA GLU A 167 0.08 -9.60 -5.48
C GLU A 167 -1.00 -9.14 -4.51
N VAL A 168 -0.83 -7.91 -4.01
CA VAL A 168 -1.75 -7.27 -3.07
C VAL A 168 -2.16 -5.89 -3.57
N GLU A 169 -3.30 -5.41 -3.06
CA GLU A 169 -3.79 -4.07 -3.34
C GLU A 169 -3.56 -3.16 -2.12
N ILE A 170 -2.90 -2.03 -2.35
CA ILE A 170 -2.63 -0.99 -1.35
C ILE A 170 -3.33 0.29 -1.78
N ASN A 171 -4.08 0.88 -0.86
CA ASN A 171 -4.82 2.11 -1.10
C ASN A 171 -3.92 3.33 -0.86
N LEU A 172 -3.78 4.19 -1.86
CA LEU A 172 -3.23 5.54 -1.72
C LEU A 172 -4.37 6.50 -1.41
N TYR A 173 -4.27 7.19 -0.28
CA TYR A 173 -5.10 8.32 0.05
C TYR A 173 -4.33 9.61 -0.21
N ILE A 174 -4.90 10.55 -0.97
CA ILE A 174 -4.22 11.81 -1.33
C ILE A 174 -5.15 13.01 -1.22
N LYS A 175 -4.63 14.10 -0.65
CA LYS A 175 -5.27 15.43 -0.56
C LYS A 175 -4.67 16.35 -1.62
N THR A 176 -5.52 17.11 -2.30
CA THR A 176 -5.09 18.06 -3.35
C THR A 176 -5.06 19.51 -2.92
N SER A 177 -5.37 19.81 -1.65
CA SER A 177 -5.29 21.17 -1.09
C SER A 177 -3.86 21.71 -1.14
N GLY A 178 -3.71 22.93 -1.65
CA GLY A 178 -2.41 23.62 -1.71
C GLY A 178 -1.41 23.08 -2.74
N LEU A 179 -1.81 22.09 -3.55
CA LEU A 179 -0.93 21.54 -4.58
C LEU A 179 -0.79 22.48 -5.79
N MET A 180 0.39 22.44 -6.43
CA MET A 180 0.65 23.14 -7.69
C MET A 180 -0.18 22.55 -8.84
N LYS A 181 -0.38 23.34 -9.91
CA LYS A 181 -1.19 22.96 -11.08
C LYS A 181 -0.77 21.66 -11.79
N SER A 182 0.51 21.31 -11.77
CA SER A 182 1.01 20.08 -12.39
C SER A 182 1.90 19.33 -11.41
N GLN A 183 1.69 18.03 -11.31
CA GLN A 183 2.38 17.13 -10.40
C GLN A 183 2.99 15.97 -11.19
N SER A 184 4.14 15.48 -10.72
CA SER A 184 4.79 14.29 -11.24
C SER A 184 5.35 13.50 -10.06
N LEU A 185 4.70 12.41 -9.70
CA LEU A 185 5.01 11.64 -8.50
C LEU A 185 5.56 10.26 -8.86
N GLN A 186 6.45 9.74 -8.02
CA GLN A 186 6.90 8.35 -8.05
C GLN A 186 6.60 7.69 -6.71
N PHE A 187 6.13 6.44 -6.79
CA PHE A 187 5.92 5.58 -5.65
C PHE A 187 7.19 4.79 -5.43
N SER A 188 7.69 4.81 -4.19
CA SER A 188 8.85 4.04 -3.80
C SER A 188 8.48 3.11 -2.64
N LEU A 189 8.84 1.83 -2.77
CA LEU A 189 8.77 0.87 -1.67
C LEU A 189 10.11 0.92 -0.94
N TYR A 190 10.05 1.08 0.38
CA TYR A 190 11.19 1.10 1.26
C TYR A 190 11.16 -0.11 2.18
N HIS A 191 12.35 -0.59 2.53
CA HIS A 191 12.59 -1.47 3.66
C HIS A 191 13.60 -0.76 4.56
N ASP A 192 13.20 -0.49 5.81
CA ASP A 192 13.89 0.44 6.69
C ASP A 192 14.08 1.82 6.04
N GLN A 193 15.30 2.16 5.60
CA GLN A 193 15.61 3.42 4.90
C GLN A 193 16.03 3.18 3.44
N SER A 194 16.16 1.92 3.04
CA SER A 194 16.62 1.51 1.73
C SER A 194 15.45 1.48 0.75
N LYS A 195 15.62 2.18 -0.37
CA LYS A 195 14.66 2.16 -1.47
C LYS A 195 14.84 0.88 -2.27
N ILE A 196 13.85 -0.01 -2.22
CA ILE A 196 13.94 -1.34 -2.86
C ILE A 196 13.22 -1.42 -4.20
N MET A 197 12.26 -0.54 -4.45
CA MET A 197 11.53 -0.48 -5.73
C MET A 197 11.03 0.93 -6.00
N VAL A 198 10.97 1.31 -7.28
CA VAL A 198 10.42 2.58 -7.74
C VAL A 198 9.45 2.33 -8.89
N SER A 199 8.33 3.04 -8.89
CA SER A 199 7.34 2.98 -9.94
C SER A 199 7.68 3.87 -11.15
N LYS A 200 6.94 3.69 -12.25
CA LYS A 200 6.81 4.73 -13.27
C LYS A 200 6.26 6.04 -12.64
N SER A 201 6.52 7.18 -13.27
CA SER A 201 5.98 8.46 -12.79
C SER A 201 4.49 8.60 -13.11
N TRP A 202 3.70 8.98 -12.12
CA TRP A 202 2.32 9.43 -12.29
C TRP A 202 2.29 10.95 -12.51
N LYS A 203 1.87 11.37 -13.71
CA LYS A 203 1.75 12.78 -14.08
C LYS A 203 0.28 13.17 -14.11
N PHE A 204 -0.08 14.22 -13.39
CA PHE A 204 -1.45 14.73 -13.36
C PHE A 204 -1.50 16.24 -13.14
N ASN A 205 -2.63 16.83 -13.47
CA ASN A 205 -2.91 18.24 -13.29
C ASN A 205 -3.97 18.45 -12.23
N ILE A 206 -3.77 19.48 -11.41
CA ILE A 206 -4.75 20.01 -10.47
C ILE A 206 -5.52 21.12 -11.16
N LEU A 207 -6.83 20.93 -11.27
CA LEU A 207 -7.77 21.90 -11.84
C LEU A 207 -8.62 22.53 -10.73
N GLY A 208 -9.16 23.72 -11.00
CA GLY A 208 -10.09 24.37 -10.08
C GLY A 208 -11.35 23.52 -9.84
N LEU A 209 -12.01 23.76 -8.71
CA LEU A 209 -13.26 23.08 -8.38
C LEU A 209 -14.33 23.41 -9.44
N PRO A 210 -14.97 22.41 -10.07
CA PRO A 210 -16.02 22.66 -11.04
C PRO A 210 -17.30 23.17 -10.39
N ASP A 211 -18.07 23.91 -11.18
CA ASP A 211 -19.45 24.28 -10.87
C ASP A 211 -20.41 23.45 -11.74
N LEU A 212 -21.62 23.23 -11.24
CA LEU A 212 -22.71 22.58 -11.95
C LEU A 212 -23.95 23.47 -11.93
N GLU A 213 -24.45 23.77 -13.12
CA GLU A 213 -25.74 24.40 -13.35
C GLU A 213 -26.73 23.33 -13.80
N PHE A 214 -27.95 23.40 -13.30
CA PHE A 214 -28.97 22.43 -13.66
C PHE A 214 -30.33 23.05 -13.90
N GLN A 215 -31.08 22.43 -14.81
CA GLN A 215 -32.46 22.77 -15.10
C GLN A 215 -33.38 21.64 -14.61
N ILE A 216 -34.40 21.99 -13.82
CA ILE A 216 -35.42 21.06 -13.33
C ILE A 216 -36.74 21.79 -13.10
N GLY A 217 -37.84 21.20 -13.56
CA GLY A 217 -39.19 21.69 -13.26
C GLY A 217 -39.76 21.09 -11.97
N ILE A 218 -40.81 21.70 -11.42
CA ILE A 218 -41.57 21.20 -10.28
C ILE A 218 -43.03 21.05 -10.71
N LEU A 219 -43.45 19.82 -11.03
CA LEU A 219 -44.86 19.56 -11.32
C LEU A 219 -45.66 19.38 -10.02
N PRO A 220 -46.93 19.84 -9.98
CA PRO A 220 -47.67 20.55 -11.02
C PRO A 220 -47.56 22.09 -10.94
N LYS A 221 -46.59 22.63 -10.19
CA LYS A 221 -46.50 24.07 -9.92
C LYS A 221 -46.28 24.88 -11.19
N LEU A 222 -46.90 26.06 -11.26
CA LEU A 222 -46.72 27.04 -12.35
C LEU A 222 -45.40 27.79 -12.25
N ILE A 223 -44.85 27.92 -11.03
CA ILE A 223 -43.57 28.56 -10.76
C ILE A 223 -42.59 27.51 -10.27
N ASP A 224 -41.56 27.26 -11.07
CA ASP A 224 -40.45 26.36 -10.78
C ASP A 224 -39.42 27.00 -9.84
N SER A 225 -39.89 27.56 -8.73
CA SER A 225 -39.04 28.15 -7.69
C SER A 225 -39.24 27.41 -6.38
N GLY A 226 -38.15 27.24 -5.64
CA GLY A 226 -38.21 26.57 -4.35
C GLY A 226 -36.87 26.44 -3.69
N ASP A 227 -36.90 26.34 -2.38
CA ASP A 227 -35.72 26.12 -1.55
C ASP A 227 -35.60 24.63 -1.16
N ASP A 228 -34.56 24.32 -0.39
CA ASP A 228 -34.31 23.00 0.22
C ASP A 228 -34.08 21.85 -0.76
N LEU A 229 -33.51 22.13 -1.94
CA LEU A 229 -32.97 21.06 -2.77
C LEU A 229 -31.66 20.53 -2.17
N GLU A 230 -31.47 19.23 -2.26
CA GLU A 230 -30.22 18.55 -1.98
C GLU A 230 -29.68 17.93 -3.26
N ILE A 231 -28.39 18.15 -3.53
CA ILE A 231 -27.66 17.45 -4.59
C ILE A 231 -26.73 16.43 -3.97
N GLN A 232 -26.67 15.26 -4.58
CA GLN A 232 -25.74 14.19 -4.28
C GLN A 232 -25.03 13.78 -5.57
N ILE A 233 -23.73 13.52 -5.48
CA ILE A 233 -22.91 13.10 -6.62
C ILE A 233 -22.25 11.78 -6.26
N PHE A 234 -22.45 10.78 -7.10
CA PHE A 234 -21.88 9.46 -6.96
C PHE A 234 -20.89 9.19 -8.09
N ASN A 235 -19.76 8.56 -7.77
CA ASN A 235 -18.80 8.11 -8.77
C ASN A 235 -19.27 6.81 -9.46
N ASN A 236 -18.46 6.27 -10.38
CA ASN A 236 -18.75 5.02 -11.09
C ASN A 236 -18.86 3.77 -10.19
N GLU A 237 -18.36 3.85 -8.95
CA GLU A 237 -18.48 2.78 -7.94
C GLU A 237 -19.71 2.98 -7.03
N GLU A 238 -20.60 3.92 -7.37
CA GLU A 238 -21.78 4.28 -6.58
C GLU A 238 -21.46 4.80 -5.17
N LYS A 239 -20.24 5.30 -4.96
CA LYS A 239 -19.84 5.98 -3.71
C LYS A 239 -20.20 7.45 -3.78
N LEU A 240 -20.84 7.96 -2.72
CA LEU A 240 -21.14 9.38 -2.56
C LEU A 240 -19.85 10.18 -2.41
N VAL A 241 -19.50 10.99 -3.41
CA VAL A 241 -18.28 11.82 -3.40
C VAL A 241 -18.54 13.28 -3.01
N PHE A 242 -19.78 13.75 -3.20
CA PHE A 242 -20.15 15.11 -2.85
C PHE A 242 -21.64 15.22 -2.52
N LYS A 243 -21.98 16.07 -1.54
CA LYS A 243 -23.34 16.36 -1.13
C LYS A 243 -23.49 17.82 -0.71
N ARG A 244 -24.59 18.47 -1.09
CA ARG A 244 -24.93 19.81 -0.65
C ARG A 244 -26.44 19.97 -0.50
N LYS A 245 -26.88 20.55 0.63
CA LYS A 245 -28.28 20.89 0.91
C LYS A 245 -28.52 22.39 0.78
N GLY A 246 -29.80 22.79 0.78
CA GLY A 246 -30.20 24.20 0.77
C GLY A 246 -29.98 24.88 -0.58
N ILE A 247 -29.95 24.10 -1.66
CA ILE A 247 -29.85 24.66 -3.01
C ILE A 247 -31.18 25.29 -3.36
N LYS A 248 -31.11 26.53 -3.85
CA LYS A 248 -32.27 27.28 -4.31
C LYS A 248 -32.51 27.05 -5.80
N LEU A 249 -33.77 26.96 -6.16
CA LEU A 249 -34.25 26.91 -7.52
C LEU A 249 -34.95 28.23 -7.85
N GLN A 250 -34.55 28.88 -8.93
CA GLN A 250 -35.18 30.09 -9.45
C GLN A 250 -35.57 29.85 -10.90
N ASN A 251 -36.86 29.92 -11.21
CA ASN A 251 -37.39 29.70 -12.57
C ASN A 251 -36.86 28.41 -13.23
N GLY A 252 -36.79 27.33 -12.46
CA GLY A 252 -36.33 26.02 -12.89
C GLY A 252 -34.83 25.87 -13.02
N LEU A 253 -34.04 26.90 -12.65
CA LEU A 253 -32.58 26.89 -12.69
C LEU A 253 -32.00 26.82 -11.28
N GLY A 254 -31.06 25.90 -11.10
CA GLY A 254 -30.29 25.74 -9.86
C GLY A 254 -28.80 25.69 -10.15
N LYS A 255 -28.00 26.04 -9.15
CA LYS A 255 -26.53 26.04 -9.25
C LYS A 255 -25.89 25.50 -8.00
N THR A 256 -24.85 24.70 -8.16
CA THR A 256 -23.94 24.30 -7.09
C THR A 256 -22.51 24.58 -7.52
N THR A 257 -21.79 25.37 -6.71
CA THR A 257 -20.43 25.79 -7.02
C THR A 257 -19.37 25.03 -6.21
N LYS A 258 -18.10 25.10 -6.60
CA LYS A 258 -16.99 24.54 -5.78
C LYS A 258 -17.19 23.06 -5.41
N ILE A 259 -17.46 22.21 -6.39
CA ILE A 259 -17.70 20.78 -6.17
C ILE A 259 -16.37 20.06 -5.97
N GLN A 260 -16.19 19.41 -4.82
CA GLN A 260 -14.97 18.66 -4.47
C GLN A 260 -15.06 17.20 -4.90
N ASN A 261 -13.92 16.50 -4.85
CA ASN A 261 -13.77 15.06 -5.07
C ASN A 261 -14.14 14.62 -6.51
N ILE A 262 -13.84 15.50 -7.47
CA ILE A 262 -14.07 15.25 -8.90
C ILE A 262 -12.76 14.89 -9.60
N ILE A 263 -12.83 13.81 -10.38
CA ILE A 263 -11.84 13.40 -11.37
C ILE A 263 -12.41 13.84 -12.73
N PHE A 264 -11.68 14.69 -13.45
CA PHE A 264 -12.18 15.20 -14.72
C PHE A 264 -12.10 14.13 -15.80
N GLY A 265 -13.12 14.08 -16.67
CA GLY A 265 -13.26 13.04 -17.69
C GLY A 265 -14.00 11.78 -17.23
N GLU A 266 -14.20 11.60 -15.92
CA GLU A 266 -15.01 10.50 -15.38
C GLU A 266 -16.50 10.82 -15.40
N LYS A 267 -17.32 9.76 -15.48
CA LYS A 267 -18.78 9.85 -15.42
C LYS A 267 -19.25 9.84 -13.96
N TYR A 268 -20.28 10.64 -13.67
CA TYR A 268 -20.87 10.78 -12.35
C TYR A 268 -22.39 10.70 -12.44
N ARG A 269 -23.00 10.07 -11.44
CA ARG A 269 -24.46 10.07 -11.24
C ARG A 269 -24.82 11.21 -10.30
N ILE A 270 -25.61 12.14 -10.79
CA ILE A 270 -26.10 13.29 -10.03
C ILE A 270 -27.53 12.99 -9.61
N VAL A 271 -27.82 13.11 -8.32
CA VAL A 271 -29.16 12.95 -7.75
C VAL A 271 -29.61 14.27 -7.14
N ILE A 272 -30.80 14.70 -7.49
CA ILE A 272 -31.52 15.80 -6.86
C ILE A 272 -32.62 15.23 -5.98
N LEU A 273 -32.63 15.68 -4.73
CA LEU A 273 -33.64 15.36 -3.74
C LEU A 273 -34.36 16.65 -3.33
N LYS A 274 -35.67 16.53 -3.14
CA LYS A 274 -36.50 17.56 -2.53
C LYS A 274 -37.50 16.86 -1.60
N PRO A 275 -37.69 17.32 -0.35
CA PRO A 275 -38.62 16.66 0.57
C PRO A 275 -40.01 16.53 -0.04
N LEU A 276 -40.62 15.34 0.07
CA LEU A 276 -41.95 14.99 -0.45
C LEU A 276 -42.02 14.75 -1.96
N TYR A 277 -40.90 14.84 -2.68
CA TYR A 277 -40.83 14.63 -4.13
C TYR A 277 -39.94 13.43 -4.46
N LEU A 278 -40.33 12.69 -5.50
CA LEU A 278 -39.52 11.57 -5.99
C LEU A 278 -38.12 12.06 -6.42
N PRO A 279 -37.06 11.33 -6.05
CA PRO A 279 -35.71 11.62 -6.51
C PRO A 279 -35.62 11.74 -8.03
N ARG A 280 -34.71 12.62 -8.50
CA ARG A 280 -34.35 12.76 -9.90
C ARG A 280 -32.88 12.54 -10.07
N GLN A 281 -32.50 11.80 -11.11
CA GLN A 281 -31.10 11.50 -11.36
C GLN A 281 -30.76 11.59 -12.84
N GLU A 282 -29.54 12.02 -13.11
CA GLU A 282 -28.96 12.11 -14.44
C GLU A 282 -27.45 11.88 -14.35
N PHE A 283 -26.81 11.63 -15.49
CA PHE A 283 -25.37 11.42 -15.55
C PHE A 283 -24.64 12.56 -16.25
N ILE A 284 -23.46 12.91 -15.77
CA ILE A 284 -22.60 13.93 -16.39
C ILE A 284 -21.14 13.50 -16.32
N THR A 285 -20.35 13.96 -17.29
CA THR A 285 -18.88 13.95 -17.22
C THR A 285 -18.40 15.38 -16.98
N PHE A 286 -17.74 15.61 -15.85
CA PHE A 286 -17.26 16.95 -15.50
C PHE A 286 -16.13 17.38 -16.45
N LYS A 287 -16.32 18.58 -17.02
CA LYS A 287 -15.34 19.29 -17.84
C LYS A 287 -14.77 20.46 -17.04
N LYS A 288 -13.61 20.96 -17.49
CA LYS A 288 -12.94 22.15 -16.93
C LYS A 288 -13.80 23.43 -17.02
N GLU A 289 -14.74 23.46 -17.96
CA GLU A 289 -15.59 24.62 -18.26
C GLU A 289 -16.97 24.49 -17.59
N ILE A 290 -17.99 25.06 -18.22
CA ILE A 290 -19.37 25.05 -17.73
C ILE A 290 -19.94 23.63 -17.83
N ASN A 291 -20.50 23.15 -16.71
CA ASN A 291 -21.20 21.87 -16.65
C ASN A 291 -22.70 22.17 -16.49
N ILE A 292 -23.51 21.73 -17.46
CA ILE A 292 -24.95 21.94 -17.49
C ILE A 292 -25.67 20.60 -17.56
N LEU A 293 -26.71 20.42 -16.74
CA LEU A 293 -27.51 19.20 -16.70
C LEU A 293 -29.01 19.51 -16.70
N LYS A 294 -29.81 18.73 -17.43
CA LYS A 294 -31.27 18.88 -17.47
C LYS A 294 -31.92 17.63 -16.90
N PHE A 295 -32.77 17.81 -15.89
CA PHE A 295 -33.49 16.74 -15.22
C PHE A 295 -34.95 16.68 -15.67
N LYS A 296 -35.55 15.50 -15.50
CA LYS A 296 -37.02 15.37 -15.52
C LYS A 296 -37.63 16.14 -14.35
N PRO A 297 -38.85 16.70 -14.49
CA PRO A 297 -39.49 17.46 -13.42
C PRO A 297 -39.68 16.66 -12.14
N LEU A 298 -39.54 17.32 -10.99
CA LEU A 298 -39.91 16.78 -9.68
C LEU A 298 -41.42 16.58 -9.62
N VAL A 299 -41.85 15.47 -9.01
CA VAL A 299 -43.27 15.15 -8.81
C VAL A 299 -43.48 14.75 -7.35
N PRO A 300 -44.49 15.29 -6.65
CA PRO A 300 -44.69 15.13 -5.20
C PRO A 300 -45.33 13.77 -4.87
N LEU A 301 -44.64 12.68 -5.16
CA LEU A 301 -45.14 11.30 -5.00
C LEU A 301 -44.29 10.47 -4.02
N ASP A 302 -43.49 11.12 -3.19
CA ASP A 302 -42.65 10.49 -2.15
C ASP A 302 -42.99 11.09 -0.78
N LEU A 303 -44.26 10.96 -0.39
CA LEU A 303 -44.83 11.65 0.76
C LEU A 303 -44.38 11.02 2.08
N ASN A 304 -44.08 9.73 2.07
CA ASN A 304 -43.50 9.03 3.22
C ASN A 304 -41.96 9.15 3.29
N ARG A 305 -41.32 9.73 2.26
CA ARG A 305 -39.86 9.99 2.16
C ARG A 305 -39.00 8.73 2.08
N ASP A 306 -39.53 7.66 1.49
CA ASP A 306 -38.79 6.41 1.26
C ASP A 306 -38.03 6.39 -0.09
N GLY A 307 -38.21 7.43 -0.91
CA GLY A 307 -37.56 7.60 -2.20
C GLY A 307 -38.26 6.88 -3.36
N LYS A 308 -39.43 6.28 -3.12
CA LYS A 308 -40.23 5.55 -4.10
C LYS A 308 -41.70 5.94 -3.97
N PHE A 309 -42.48 5.66 -5.01
CA PHE A 309 -43.94 5.81 -4.94
C PHE A 309 -44.56 4.46 -4.59
N SER A 310 -45.39 4.44 -3.55
CA SER A 310 -46.02 3.25 -3.00
C SER A 310 -47.43 3.54 -2.46
N PHE A 311 -48.16 2.50 -2.06
CA PHE A 311 -49.45 2.68 -1.36
C PHE A 311 -49.31 3.40 -0.01
N ASN A 312 -48.11 3.38 0.59
CA ASN A 312 -47.87 4.10 1.84
C ASN A 312 -47.94 5.62 1.61
N ASP A 313 -47.52 6.12 0.45
CA ASP A 313 -47.63 7.54 0.10
C ASP A 313 -49.08 8.01 0.03
N ILE A 314 -49.97 7.15 -0.49
CA ILE A 314 -51.41 7.43 -0.53
C ILE A 314 -51.98 7.50 0.89
N ASN A 315 -51.58 6.58 1.76
CA ASN A 315 -51.99 6.58 3.16
C ASN A 315 -51.52 7.86 3.89
N GLU A 316 -50.33 8.36 3.55
CA GLU A 316 -49.83 9.63 4.12
C GLU A 316 -50.68 10.84 3.72
N VAL A 317 -51.26 10.88 2.50
CA VAL A 317 -52.24 11.93 2.14
C VAL A 317 -53.49 11.85 3.02
N ILE A 318 -53.98 10.63 3.32
CA ILE A 318 -55.18 10.42 4.14
C ILE A 318 -54.93 10.89 5.58
N LYS A 319 -53.77 10.55 6.16
CA LYS A 319 -53.38 10.99 7.51
C LYS A 319 -53.08 12.47 7.59
N HIS A 320 -52.55 13.06 6.51
CA HIS A 320 -52.14 14.45 6.45
C HIS A 320 -52.74 15.16 5.22
N PRO A 321 -54.05 15.51 5.24
CA PRO A 321 -54.74 16.11 4.09
C PRO A 321 -54.12 17.42 3.58
N SER A 322 -53.35 18.13 4.41
CA SER A 322 -52.59 19.32 4.01
C SER A 322 -51.60 19.07 2.87
N LEU A 323 -51.17 17.82 2.66
CA LEU A 323 -50.26 17.42 1.58
C LEU A 323 -50.90 17.58 0.19
N LEU A 324 -52.24 17.62 0.08
CA LEU A 324 -52.94 17.87 -1.18
C LEU A 324 -52.54 19.20 -1.84
N LYS A 325 -52.08 20.17 -1.05
CA LYS A 325 -51.56 21.46 -1.56
C LYS A 325 -50.36 21.30 -2.50
N LEU A 326 -49.62 20.19 -2.41
CA LEU A 326 -48.49 19.91 -3.31
C LEU A 326 -48.93 19.61 -4.75
N PHE A 327 -50.20 19.22 -4.94
CA PHE A 327 -50.77 18.87 -6.25
C PHE A 327 -51.57 20.02 -6.89
N VAL A 328 -51.60 21.19 -6.24
CA VAL A 328 -52.23 22.39 -6.79
C VAL A 328 -51.17 23.18 -7.59
N PRO A 329 -51.50 23.69 -8.80
CA PRO A 329 -50.58 24.47 -9.62
C PRO A 329 -50.05 25.76 -8.97
#